data_AF-A0A2R6R1B2-F1
#
_entry.id   AF-A0A2R6R1B2-F1
#
_cell.length_a   1.000
_cell.length_b   1.000
_cell.length_c   1.000
_cell.angle_alpha   90.00
_cell.angle_beta   90.00
_cell.angle_gamma   90.00
#
_symmetry.space_group_name_H-M   'P 1'
#
loop_
_entity.id
_entity.type
_entity.pdbx_description
1 polymer ?
#
loop_
_entity_poly.entity_id
_entity_poly.type
_entity_poly.pdbx_seq_one_letter_code
_entity_poly.pdbx_strand_id
1 'polypeptide(L)'
;MSHRKFEHPRHGSLGFLPRKRAARHPSNFFSVVNTVKAFPKDDPSKPCRLTAFLGYKAGMTHIVREVEKPGSKLHKKETCEAVTVIETPPMVVVGIVGYVKTPRGLRSLSTVWAQHLNEEVKRRFYKNWCKSKKKAFSKYSKKYENDEGKKDIQAQLEKMKKYCTVIRVLAHTQIRKMKGLKQKKAHLMEIQVNGGDVAKKVDYGYGFFEKQIPVDAVFQKDEMIDIIGVTKGKGYEGVVTRWGVTRLPRKTHRGLRKVACIGAWHPARVSYTVARAGQNGYHHRTEMNKKIYKLGKVDQESHSAITEFDRTEKDITPMGGFAHYGVVKDDYLMIKGCCVGPKKRVVTLRQSLVPQTSRVALEEIKLKFIDTSSKFGHGRFQTTQEKAKFYGRLKA
;
A
#
# COMPACT_ATOMS: atom_id res chain seq x y z
N MET A 1 -45.95 6.98 17.25
CA MET A 1 -45.37 8.02 16.37
C MET A 1 -45.38 7.50 14.94
N SER A 2 -46.02 8.21 14.01
CA SER A 2 -46.20 7.78 12.62
C SER A 2 -44.95 7.98 11.76
N HIS A 3 -44.25 9.11 11.94
CA HIS A 3 -43.03 9.45 11.22
C HIS A 3 -42.00 10.09 12.15
N ARG A 4 -40.78 10.27 11.63
CA ARG A 4 -39.69 10.91 12.35
C ARG A 4 -39.85 12.43 12.29
N LYS A 5 -40.07 13.07 13.45
CA LYS A 5 -40.29 14.54 13.54
C LYS A 5 -39.09 15.40 13.07
N PHE A 6 -37.87 14.98 13.40
CA PHE A 6 -36.64 15.68 13.01
C PHE A 6 -35.68 14.71 12.35
N GLU A 7 -35.33 14.97 11.09
CA GLU A 7 -34.45 14.13 10.32
C GLU A 7 -32.98 14.30 10.71
N HIS A 8 -32.16 13.33 10.32
CA HIS A 8 -30.71 13.44 10.43
C HIS A 8 -30.05 12.66 9.30
N PRO A 9 -28.78 12.97 8.96
CA PRO A 9 -28.03 12.14 8.03
C PRO A 9 -27.87 10.71 8.55
N ARG A 10 -27.86 9.78 7.63
CA ARG A 10 -27.66 8.36 7.92
C ARG A 10 -26.29 8.11 8.58
N HIS A 11 -26.27 7.31 9.64
CA HIS A 11 -25.01 6.84 10.24
C HIS A 11 -24.35 5.73 9.41
N GLY A 12 -23.18 6.07 8.86
CA GLY A 12 -22.30 5.15 8.14
C GLY A 12 -22.72 4.87 6.69
N SER A 13 -21.72 4.90 5.81
CA SER A 13 -21.91 4.69 4.38
C SER A 13 -22.22 3.23 4.01
N LEU A 14 -23.19 3.06 3.11
CA LEU A 14 -23.59 1.76 2.55
C LEU A 14 -22.63 1.26 1.46
N GLY A 15 -21.89 2.16 0.78
CA GLY A 15 -20.90 1.78 -0.23
C GLY A 15 -19.72 0.96 0.33
N PHE A 16 -19.60 0.91 1.65
CA PHE A 16 -18.61 0.10 2.36
C PHE A 16 -19.18 -1.17 2.99
N LEU A 17 -20.44 -1.52 2.70
CA LEU A 17 -20.96 -2.87 2.92
C LEU A 17 -20.45 -3.83 1.83
N PRO A 18 -20.20 -5.10 2.16
CA PRO A 18 -20.25 -5.70 3.50
C PRO A 18 -19.04 -5.31 4.37
N ARG A 19 -19.30 -4.97 5.65
CA ARG A 19 -18.25 -4.71 6.66
C ARG A 19 -17.81 -6.01 7.33
N LYS A 20 -17.05 -6.80 6.57
CA LYS A 20 -16.49 -8.10 6.98
C LYS A 20 -14.96 -8.11 6.90
N ARG A 21 -14.34 -9.12 7.51
CA ARG A 21 -12.89 -9.35 7.37
C ARG A 21 -12.53 -9.48 5.89
N ALA A 22 -11.49 -8.77 5.47
CA ALA A 22 -10.93 -8.93 4.15
C ALA A 22 -10.48 -10.38 3.97
N ALA A 23 -11.00 -11.06 2.94
CA ALA A 23 -10.66 -12.45 2.64
C ALA A 23 -9.16 -12.64 2.30
N ARG A 24 -8.50 -11.56 1.90
CA ARG A 24 -7.15 -11.56 1.31
C ARG A 24 -6.18 -10.81 2.21
N HIS A 25 -5.64 -11.54 3.18
CA HIS A 25 -4.38 -11.23 3.87
C HIS A 25 -3.42 -12.41 3.57
N PRO A 26 -2.09 -12.28 3.69
CA PRO A 26 -1.10 -13.07 2.94
C PRO A 26 -1.02 -14.59 3.18
N SER A 27 -1.96 -15.20 3.92
CA SER A 27 -1.93 -16.62 4.26
C SER A 27 -2.49 -17.55 3.17
N ASN A 28 -3.28 -17.06 2.20
CA ASN A 28 -3.89 -17.92 1.18
C ASN A 28 -2.99 -18.11 -0.05
N PHE A 29 -2.84 -19.39 -0.40
CA PHE A 29 -1.89 -20.02 -1.35
C PHE A 29 -1.76 -19.37 -2.73
N PHE A 30 -2.83 -18.70 -3.21
CA PHE A 30 -2.88 -18.10 -4.55
C PHE A 30 -3.23 -16.60 -4.52
N SER A 31 -3.39 -16.01 -3.34
CA SER A 31 -3.94 -14.66 -3.23
C SER A 31 -2.85 -13.60 -3.34
N VAL A 32 -2.90 -12.80 -4.41
CA VAL A 32 -2.26 -11.48 -4.52
C VAL A 32 -2.67 -10.65 -3.30
N VAL A 33 -1.68 -10.08 -2.62
CA VAL A 33 -1.89 -9.22 -1.45
C VAL A 33 -2.60 -7.94 -1.88
N ASN A 34 -3.62 -7.51 -1.13
CA ASN A 34 -4.34 -6.24 -1.35
C ASN A 34 -4.69 -5.99 -2.83
N THR A 35 -5.35 -6.97 -3.47
CA THR A 35 -5.54 -6.99 -4.93
C THR A 35 -6.11 -5.67 -5.43
N VAL A 36 -5.35 -5.04 -6.33
CA VAL A 36 -5.80 -3.90 -7.11
C VAL A 36 -6.92 -4.37 -8.04
N LYS A 37 -8.16 -3.94 -7.76
CA LYS A 37 -9.32 -4.33 -8.58
C LYS A 37 -9.38 -3.59 -9.92
N ALA A 38 -8.81 -2.39 -9.98
CA ALA A 38 -8.77 -1.56 -11.16
C ALA A 38 -7.40 -0.89 -11.22
N PHE A 39 -6.75 -0.95 -12.38
CA PHE A 39 -5.52 -0.23 -12.66
C PHE A 39 -5.85 1.07 -13.42
N PRO A 40 -4.93 2.05 -13.47
CA PRO A 40 -5.09 3.22 -14.32
C PRO A 40 -5.37 2.80 -15.77
N LYS A 41 -6.21 3.59 -16.45
CA LYS A 41 -6.51 3.34 -17.86
C LYS A 41 -5.21 3.39 -18.67
N ASP A 42 -5.08 2.45 -19.59
CA ASP A 42 -3.92 2.36 -20.46
C ASP A 42 -3.98 3.41 -21.58
N ASP A 43 -2.82 3.93 -21.94
CA ASP A 43 -2.61 4.95 -22.96
C ASP A 43 -1.39 4.54 -23.80
N PRO A 44 -1.62 3.94 -24.99
CA PRO A 44 -0.54 3.40 -25.82
C PRO A 44 0.48 4.43 -26.32
N SER A 45 0.15 5.73 -26.29
CA SER A 45 1.06 6.81 -26.71
C SER A 45 2.24 7.01 -25.75
N LYS A 46 2.07 6.66 -24.47
CA LYS A 46 3.07 6.82 -23.43
C LYS A 46 4.10 5.68 -23.45
N PRO A 47 5.32 5.89 -22.93
CA PRO A 47 6.29 4.80 -22.77
C PRO A 47 5.79 3.73 -21.79
N CYS A 48 6.25 2.49 -21.99
CA CYS A 48 5.94 1.37 -21.11
C CYS A 48 6.38 1.70 -19.66
N ARG A 49 5.46 1.58 -18.71
CA ARG A 49 5.70 1.79 -17.29
C ARG A 49 4.86 0.89 -16.41
N LEU A 50 5.34 0.65 -15.20
CA LEU A 50 4.56 0.01 -14.15
C LEU A 50 3.61 1.00 -13.48
N THR A 51 2.51 0.48 -12.94
CA THR A 51 1.40 1.30 -12.40
C THR A 51 1.18 1.13 -10.90
N ALA A 52 1.89 0.21 -10.26
CA ALA A 52 1.75 -0.10 -8.86
C ALA A 52 3.04 -0.65 -8.25
N PHE A 53 3.15 -0.59 -6.92
CA PHE A 53 4.27 -1.08 -6.13
C PHE A 53 3.77 -1.59 -4.78
N LEU A 54 4.58 -2.39 -4.08
CA LEU A 54 4.31 -2.83 -2.71
C LEU A 54 5.27 -2.16 -1.74
N GLY A 55 4.71 -1.58 -0.68
CA GLY A 55 5.47 -1.07 0.45
C GLY A 55 4.97 -1.63 1.76
N TYR A 56 5.69 -1.36 2.83
CA TYR A 56 5.35 -1.74 4.18
C TYR A 56 5.29 -0.50 5.06
N LYS A 57 4.17 -0.32 5.75
CA LYS A 57 3.99 0.83 6.63
C LYS A 57 4.97 0.75 7.82
N ALA A 58 5.96 1.63 7.85
CA ALA A 58 6.95 1.70 8.92
C ALA A 58 6.39 2.42 10.14
N GLY A 59 5.91 3.64 9.92
CA GLY A 59 5.40 4.50 10.97
C GLY A 59 4.87 5.82 10.45
N MET A 60 4.68 6.77 11.35
CA MET A 60 4.28 8.12 11.02
C MET A 60 5.19 9.09 11.74
N THR A 61 5.47 10.20 11.10
CA THR A 61 6.10 11.36 11.71
C THR A 61 5.35 12.62 11.25
N HIS A 62 5.87 13.80 11.57
CA HIS A 62 5.38 15.05 11.03
C HIS A 62 6.52 15.81 10.35
N ILE A 63 6.14 16.69 9.44
CA ILE A 63 7.04 17.58 8.73
C ILE A 63 6.58 19.02 8.92
N VAL A 64 7.49 19.95 8.71
CA VAL A 64 7.14 21.34 8.40
C VAL A 64 7.45 21.58 6.94
N ARG A 65 6.51 22.23 6.26
CA ARG A 65 6.67 22.68 4.88
C ARG A 65 6.06 24.07 4.74
N GLU A 66 6.50 24.79 3.72
CA GLU A 66 5.82 26.00 3.28
C GLU A 66 4.64 25.64 2.37
N VAL A 67 3.52 26.38 2.49
CA VAL A 67 2.33 26.15 1.67
C VAL A 67 2.28 27.12 0.51
N GLU A 68 2.26 26.58 -0.71
CA GLU A 68 2.16 27.38 -1.92
C GLU A 68 0.74 27.30 -2.51
N LYS A 69 -0.20 28.01 -1.87
CA LYS A 69 -1.61 28.06 -2.30
C LYS A 69 -2.12 29.50 -2.37
N PRO A 70 -1.98 30.19 -3.52
CA PRO A 70 -2.54 31.52 -3.72
C PRO A 70 -4.04 31.56 -3.34
N GLY A 71 -4.43 32.55 -2.54
CA GLY A 71 -5.79 32.69 -1.98
C GLY A 71 -6.03 32.01 -0.63
N SER A 72 -5.10 31.21 -0.12
CA SER A 72 -5.16 30.66 1.25
C SER A 72 -4.53 31.60 2.27
N LYS A 73 -5.10 31.67 3.48
CA LYS A 73 -4.47 32.37 4.64
C LYS A 73 -3.11 31.77 5.05
N LEU A 74 -2.86 30.53 4.61
CA LEU A 74 -1.61 29.79 4.84
C LEU A 74 -0.59 29.97 3.71
N HIS A 75 -0.90 30.71 2.64
CA HIS A 75 0.05 30.90 1.55
C HIS A 75 1.37 31.52 2.06
N LYS A 76 2.51 30.94 1.67
CA LYS A 76 3.86 31.32 2.11
C LYS A 76 4.06 31.26 3.63
N LYS A 77 3.24 30.46 4.33
CA LYS A 77 3.40 30.18 5.75
C LYS A 77 3.74 28.72 5.95
N GLU A 78 4.41 28.48 7.06
CA GLU A 78 4.78 27.15 7.49
C GLU A 78 3.57 26.43 8.07
N THR A 79 3.43 25.16 7.71
CA THR A 79 2.42 24.28 8.28
C THR A 79 3.07 22.99 8.73
N CYS A 80 2.63 22.49 9.88
CA CYS A 80 2.93 21.14 10.32
C CYS A 80 1.95 20.17 9.65
N GLU A 81 2.46 19.15 8.97
CA GLU A 81 1.65 18.08 8.38
C GLU A 81 2.11 16.72 8.86
N ALA A 82 1.16 15.86 9.22
CA ALA A 82 1.45 14.47 9.49
C ALA A 82 1.79 13.73 8.19
N VAL A 83 2.79 12.85 8.24
CA VAL A 83 3.22 12.01 7.13
C VAL A 83 3.34 10.56 7.58
N THR A 84 3.11 9.63 6.66
CA THR A 84 3.41 8.22 6.88
C THR A 84 4.68 7.86 6.11
N VAL A 85 5.58 7.14 6.76
CA VAL A 85 6.76 6.54 6.12
C VAL A 85 6.44 5.10 5.75
N ILE A 86 6.62 4.77 4.48
CA ILE A 86 6.43 3.43 3.93
C ILE A 86 7.78 2.96 3.40
N GLU A 87 8.33 1.89 3.97
CA GLU A 87 9.54 1.27 3.46
C GLU A 87 9.18 0.42 2.23
N THR A 88 9.92 0.62 1.16
CA THR A 88 9.65 0.13 -0.20
C THR A 88 10.89 -0.58 -0.72
N PRO A 89 11.23 -1.78 -0.22
CA PRO A 89 12.35 -2.55 -0.77
C PRO A 89 12.11 -2.82 -2.27
N PRO A 90 13.17 -2.89 -3.09
CA PRO A 90 13.02 -3.11 -4.52
C PRO A 90 12.26 -4.41 -4.80
N MET A 91 11.39 -4.36 -5.80
CA MET A 91 10.60 -5.52 -6.22
C MET A 91 11.33 -6.28 -7.31
N VAL A 92 11.26 -7.61 -7.29
CA VAL A 92 11.83 -8.44 -8.38
C VAL A 92 10.70 -8.94 -9.26
N VAL A 93 10.88 -8.78 -10.56
CA VAL A 93 9.98 -9.31 -11.57
C VAL A 93 10.30 -10.78 -11.83
N VAL A 94 9.29 -11.63 -11.73
CA VAL A 94 9.43 -13.09 -11.79
C VAL A 94 8.52 -13.74 -12.84
N GLY A 95 7.71 -12.97 -13.55
CA GLY A 95 6.87 -13.49 -14.62
C GLY A 95 6.00 -12.44 -15.30
N ILE A 96 5.29 -12.84 -16.34
CA ILE A 96 4.28 -12.06 -17.06
C ILE A 96 3.02 -12.91 -17.20
N VAL A 97 1.87 -12.27 -17.07
CA VAL A 97 0.55 -12.84 -17.35
C VAL A 97 -0.09 -12.02 -18.46
N GLY A 98 -0.51 -12.71 -19.52
CA GLY A 98 -1.28 -12.12 -20.61
C GLY A 98 -2.78 -12.28 -20.37
N TYR A 99 -3.54 -11.22 -20.55
CA TYR A 99 -5.00 -11.22 -20.44
C TYR A 99 -5.67 -10.88 -21.77
N VAL A 100 -6.58 -11.75 -22.20
CA VAL A 100 -7.45 -11.54 -23.35
C VAL A 100 -8.79 -10.97 -22.90
N LYS A 101 -9.32 -10.00 -23.66
CA LYS A 101 -10.66 -9.43 -23.43
C LYS A 101 -11.70 -10.37 -24.02
N THR A 102 -12.58 -10.87 -23.16
CA THR A 102 -13.75 -11.68 -23.56
C THR A 102 -15.03 -10.91 -23.22
N PRO A 103 -16.21 -11.29 -23.76
CA PRO A 103 -17.48 -10.68 -23.37
C PRO A 103 -17.79 -10.77 -21.87
N ARG A 104 -17.20 -11.75 -21.16
CA ARG A 104 -17.35 -11.95 -19.71
C ARG A 104 -16.27 -11.24 -18.88
N GLY A 105 -15.39 -10.46 -19.51
CA GLY A 105 -14.28 -9.75 -18.87
C GLY A 105 -12.91 -10.26 -19.30
N LEU A 106 -11.88 -9.91 -18.52
CA LEU A 106 -10.50 -10.32 -18.80
C LEU A 106 -10.27 -11.78 -18.34
N ARG A 107 -9.75 -12.61 -19.24
CA ARG A 107 -9.35 -14.00 -18.94
C ARG A 107 -7.83 -14.13 -19.12
N SER A 108 -7.16 -14.79 -18.18
CA SER A 108 -5.75 -15.11 -18.31
C SER A 108 -5.55 -16.11 -19.45
N LEU A 109 -4.72 -15.76 -20.44
CA LEU A 109 -4.42 -16.60 -21.59
C LEU A 109 -3.22 -17.50 -21.31
N SER A 110 -2.10 -16.90 -20.91
CA SER A 110 -0.85 -17.60 -20.60
C SER A 110 -0.11 -16.86 -19.49
N THR A 111 0.79 -17.60 -18.83
CA THR A 111 1.68 -17.06 -17.79
C THR A 111 3.08 -17.61 -18.03
N VAL A 112 4.03 -16.71 -18.26
CA VAL A 112 5.45 -17.04 -18.41
C VAL A 112 6.17 -16.63 -17.14
N TRP A 113 6.93 -17.54 -16.54
CA TRP A 113 7.76 -17.27 -15.36
C TRP A 113 9.23 -17.15 -15.73
N ALA A 114 10.02 -16.43 -14.93
CA ALA A 114 11.47 -16.36 -15.03
C ALA A 114 12.13 -17.72 -14.71
N GLN A 115 13.39 -17.89 -15.11
CA GLN A 115 14.15 -19.12 -14.92
C GLN A 115 14.50 -19.31 -13.44
N HIS A 116 15.14 -18.31 -12.84
CA HIS A 116 15.63 -18.34 -11.47
C HIS A 116 14.69 -17.61 -10.52
N LEU A 117 13.88 -18.38 -9.80
CA LEU A 117 13.02 -17.86 -8.74
C LEU A 117 13.67 -17.95 -7.36
N ASN A 118 13.70 -16.81 -6.66
CA ASN A 118 14.22 -16.70 -5.30
C ASN A 118 13.36 -17.52 -4.30
N GLU A 119 14.01 -18.04 -3.26
CA GLU A 119 13.40 -18.86 -2.21
C GLU A 119 12.23 -18.15 -1.51
N GLU A 120 12.31 -16.83 -1.34
CA GLU A 120 11.26 -16.02 -0.71
C GLU A 120 9.91 -16.09 -1.43
N VAL A 121 9.93 -16.18 -2.76
CA VAL A 121 8.74 -16.36 -3.60
C VAL A 121 8.33 -17.81 -3.63
N LYS A 122 9.29 -18.75 -3.69
CA LYS A 122 8.99 -20.18 -3.61
C LYS A 122 8.21 -20.51 -2.33
N ARG A 123 8.52 -19.84 -1.21
CA ARG A 123 7.75 -19.90 0.05
C ARG A 123 6.28 -19.50 -0.12
N ARG A 124 5.92 -18.72 -1.15
CA ARG A 124 4.53 -18.35 -1.46
C ARG A 124 3.67 -19.57 -1.75
N PHE A 125 4.22 -20.51 -2.51
CA PHE A 125 3.59 -21.74 -2.99
C PHE A 125 3.61 -22.88 -1.96
N TYR A 126 3.93 -22.59 -0.71
CA TYR A 126 3.83 -23.55 0.39
C TYR A 126 3.10 -22.91 1.58
N LYS A 127 2.22 -23.70 2.22
CA LYS A 127 1.67 -23.34 3.54
C LYS A 127 2.71 -23.61 4.63
N ASN A 128 3.32 -24.80 4.60
CA ASN A 128 4.39 -25.18 5.51
C ASN A 128 5.70 -25.41 4.76
N TRP A 129 6.51 -24.36 4.64
CA TRP A 129 7.78 -24.41 3.91
C TRP A 129 8.75 -25.44 4.49
N CYS A 130 8.89 -25.49 5.82
CA CYS A 130 9.91 -26.29 6.49
C CYS A 130 9.66 -27.80 6.33
N LYS A 131 8.39 -28.24 6.32
CA LYS A 131 8.01 -29.65 6.13
C LYS A 131 7.84 -30.07 4.66
N SER A 132 8.02 -29.14 3.71
CA SER A 132 7.80 -29.41 2.29
C SER A 132 9.08 -29.87 1.59
N LYS A 133 8.94 -30.63 0.49
CA LYS A 133 10.07 -31.04 -0.38
C LYS A 133 10.67 -29.89 -1.21
N LYS A 134 10.10 -28.67 -1.14
CA LYS A 134 10.57 -27.43 -1.81
C LYS A 134 10.79 -27.53 -3.33
N LYS A 135 10.01 -28.38 -4.03
CA LYS A 135 10.08 -28.61 -5.49
C LYS A 135 9.32 -27.60 -6.38
N ALA A 136 8.87 -26.46 -5.85
CA ALA A 136 8.15 -25.47 -6.65
C ALA A 136 9.06 -24.90 -7.75
N PHE A 137 8.55 -24.88 -8.98
CA PHE A 137 9.25 -24.43 -10.20
C PHE A 137 10.50 -25.21 -10.61
N SER A 138 10.82 -26.35 -9.98
CA SER A 138 12.02 -27.12 -10.35
C SER A 138 11.95 -27.66 -11.77
N LYS A 139 10.79 -28.16 -12.22
CA LYS A 139 10.56 -28.61 -13.60
C LYS A 139 10.50 -27.43 -14.59
N TYR A 140 9.98 -26.28 -14.14
CA TYR A 140 9.82 -25.11 -15.00
C TYR A 140 11.18 -24.47 -15.31
N SER A 141 12.07 -24.36 -14.32
CA SER A 141 13.44 -23.86 -14.51
C SER A 141 14.20 -24.64 -15.59
N LYS A 142 14.03 -25.96 -15.64
CA LYS A 142 14.66 -26.83 -16.66
C LYS A 142 14.17 -26.58 -18.09
N LYS A 143 13.00 -25.95 -18.27
CA LYS A 143 12.54 -25.57 -19.62
C LYS A 143 13.46 -24.55 -20.29
N TYR A 144 14.17 -23.73 -19.51
CA TYR A 144 15.15 -22.78 -20.05
C TYR A 144 16.49 -23.44 -20.41
N GLU A 145 16.73 -24.67 -19.95
CA GLU A 145 17.94 -25.43 -20.28
C GLU A 145 17.75 -26.16 -21.63
N ASN A 146 16.56 -26.74 -21.86
CA ASN A 146 16.25 -27.49 -23.08
C ASN A 146 15.76 -26.58 -24.22
N ASP A 147 16.20 -26.82 -25.46
CA ASP A 147 15.80 -25.98 -26.60
C ASP A 147 14.31 -26.09 -26.95
N GLU A 148 13.69 -27.25 -26.76
CA GLU A 148 12.23 -27.41 -26.90
C GLU A 148 11.47 -26.57 -25.87
N GLY A 149 11.99 -26.46 -24.64
CA GLY A 149 11.38 -25.67 -23.59
C GLY A 149 11.48 -24.16 -23.84
N LYS A 150 12.61 -23.70 -24.38
CA LYS A 150 12.79 -22.32 -24.83
C LYS A 150 11.80 -21.98 -25.96
N LYS A 151 11.61 -22.89 -26.93
CA LYS A 151 10.60 -22.74 -28.00
C LYS A 151 9.18 -22.64 -27.45
N ASP A 152 8.80 -23.44 -26.45
CA ASP A 152 7.49 -23.33 -25.77
C ASP A 152 7.31 -21.95 -25.10
N ILE A 153 8.33 -21.45 -24.40
CA ILE A 153 8.28 -20.12 -23.77
C ILE A 153 8.12 -19.02 -24.82
N GLN A 154 8.90 -19.07 -25.90
CA GLN A 154 8.81 -18.11 -26.99
C GLN A 154 7.43 -18.14 -27.66
N ALA A 155 6.88 -19.32 -27.92
CA ALA A 155 5.54 -19.48 -28.46
C ALA A 155 4.46 -18.92 -27.52
N GLN A 156 4.65 -19.01 -26.20
CA GLN A 156 3.75 -18.37 -25.22
C GLN A 156 3.84 -16.85 -25.25
N LEU A 157 5.04 -16.28 -25.40
CA LEU A 157 5.24 -14.85 -25.55
C LEU A 157 4.59 -14.33 -26.84
N GLU A 158 4.77 -15.03 -27.96
CA GLU A 158 4.13 -14.69 -29.24
C GLU A 158 2.59 -14.76 -29.15
N LYS A 159 2.04 -15.78 -28.49
CA LYS A 159 0.60 -15.85 -28.19
C LYS A 159 0.13 -14.64 -27.38
N MET A 160 0.93 -14.16 -26.43
CA MET A 160 0.60 -12.95 -25.67
C MET A 160 0.59 -11.72 -26.58
N LYS A 161 1.61 -11.55 -27.42
CA LYS A 161 1.69 -10.41 -28.35
C LYS A 161 0.49 -10.37 -29.32
N LYS A 162 0.04 -11.54 -29.79
CA LYS A 162 -1.04 -11.65 -30.78
C LYS A 162 -2.45 -11.47 -30.20
N TYR A 163 -2.75 -12.10 -29.06
CA TYR A 163 -4.13 -12.22 -28.57
C TYR A 163 -4.43 -11.42 -27.30
N CYS A 164 -3.42 -11.05 -26.52
CA CYS A 164 -3.67 -10.35 -25.27
C CYS A 164 -3.93 -8.86 -25.51
N THR A 165 -4.81 -8.31 -24.68
CA THR A 165 -5.12 -6.87 -24.66
C THR A 165 -4.46 -6.17 -23.48
N VAL A 166 -4.23 -6.91 -22.38
CA VAL A 166 -3.63 -6.39 -21.16
C VAL A 166 -2.50 -7.30 -20.75
N ILE A 167 -1.34 -6.71 -20.49
CA ILE A 167 -0.15 -7.41 -20.00
C ILE A 167 0.09 -7.00 -18.54
N ARG A 168 0.33 -8.00 -17.69
CA ARG A 168 0.68 -7.77 -16.28
C ARG A 168 1.95 -8.50 -15.94
N VAL A 169 2.80 -7.85 -15.17
CA VAL A 169 4.02 -8.43 -14.64
C VAL A 169 3.74 -8.99 -13.24
N LEU A 170 4.25 -10.19 -12.96
CA LEU A 170 4.29 -10.79 -11.63
C LEU A 170 5.55 -10.31 -10.94
N ALA A 171 5.38 -9.53 -9.89
CA ALA A 171 6.49 -8.97 -9.12
C ALA A 171 6.30 -9.26 -7.63
N HIS A 172 7.41 -9.50 -6.94
CA HIS A 172 7.39 -9.76 -5.51
C HIS A 172 8.31 -8.83 -4.73
N THR A 173 7.96 -8.60 -3.46
CA THR A 173 8.82 -7.88 -2.52
C THR A 173 9.97 -8.74 -2.03
N GLN A 174 11.08 -8.08 -1.68
CA GLN A 174 12.23 -8.70 -1.00
C GLN A 174 12.14 -8.47 0.51
N ILE A 175 11.33 -9.29 1.18
CA ILE A 175 10.99 -9.05 2.60
C ILE A 175 12.17 -9.32 3.55
N ARG A 176 13.17 -10.11 3.15
CA ARG A 176 14.34 -10.39 4.01
C ARG A 176 15.30 -9.21 4.13
N LYS A 177 15.31 -8.28 3.17
CA LYS A 177 16.11 -7.04 3.28
C LYS A 177 15.66 -6.21 4.48
N MET A 178 14.36 -6.25 4.76
CA MET A 178 13.74 -5.56 5.87
C MET A 178 13.96 -6.29 7.20
N LYS A 179 14.88 -5.79 8.05
CA LYS A 179 15.14 -6.38 9.38
C LYS A 179 13.99 -6.19 10.37
N GLY A 180 13.10 -5.23 10.13
CA GLY A 180 11.96 -4.94 11.02
C GLY A 180 10.89 -6.04 11.05
N LEU A 181 10.82 -6.90 10.01
CA LEU A 181 9.78 -7.93 9.88
C LEU A 181 10.34 -9.34 10.13
N LYS A 182 9.65 -10.13 10.95
CA LYS A 182 9.99 -11.55 11.18
C LYS A 182 9.60 -12.47 10.00
N GLN A 183 8.81 -11.97 9.06
CA GLN A 183 8.23 -12.76 7.98
C GLN A 183 9.26 -12.97 6.86
N LYS A 184 9.47 -14.23 6.45
CA LYS A 184 10.39 -14.61 5.35
C LYS A 184 9.70 -14.91 4.01
N LYS A 185 8.36 -14.81 3.98
CA LYS A 185 7.51 -15.15 2.84
C LYS A 185 7.24 -13.88 2.04
N ALA A 186 7.69 -13.81 0.80
CA ALA A 186 7.49 -12.64 -0.05
C ALA A 186 6.00 -12.40 -0.35
N HIS A 187 5.67 -11.14 -0.64
CA HIS A 187 4.38 -10.77 -1.19
C HIS A 187 4.48 -10.68 -2.70
N LEU A 188 3.72 -11.52 -3.40
CA LEU A 188 3.61 -11.53 -4.85
C LEU A 188 2.37 -10.74 -5.26
N MET A 189 2.50 -9.90 -6.29
CA MET A 189 1.39 -9.22 -6.92
C MET A 189 1.54 -9.18 -8.45
N GLU A 190 0.41 -9.02 -9.11
CA GLU A 190 0.36 -8.62 -10.51
C GLU A 190 0.33 -7.08 -10.59
N ILE A 191 1.20 -6.51 -11.42
CA ILE A 191 1.22 -5.08 -11.75
C ILE A 191 0.94 -4.94 -13.24
N GLN A 192 -0.02 -4.09 -13.62
CA GLN A 192 -0.31 -3.83 -15.03
C GLN A 192 0.77 -2.94 -15.65
N VAL A 193 1.26 -3.36 -16.83
CA VAL A 193 2.14 -2.53 -17.67
C VAL A 193 1.26 -1.67 -18.55
N ASN A 194 1.41 -0.35 -18.45
CA ASN A 194 0.71 0.61 -19.30
C ASN A 194 1.72 1.31 -20.21
N GLY A 195 1.24 1.86 -21.32
CA GLY A 195 2.08 2.54 -22.32
C GLY A 195 2.63 1.60 -23.38
N GLY A 196 2.73 2.09 -24.62
CA GLY A 196 3.19 1.34 -25.77
C GLY A 196 2.19 0.31 -26.27
N ASP A 197 2.56 -0.30 -27.40
CA ASP A 197 1.82 -1.42 -27.98
C ASP A 197 1.99 -2.72 -27.15
N VAL A 198 1.09 -3.68 -27.32
CA VAL A 198 1.09 -4.96 -26.61
C VAL A 198 2.42 -5.70 -26.78
N ALA A 199 3.00 -5.70 -27.98
CA ALA A 199 4.30 -6.32 -28.22
C ALA A 199 5.40 -5.68 -27.35
N LYS A 200 5.46 -4.34 -27.34
CA LYS A 200 6.41 -3.57 -26.51
C LYS A 200 6.19 -3.81 -25.02
N LYS A 201 4.95 -4.02 -24.56
CA LYS A 201 4.65 -4.36 -23.15
C LYS A 201 5.16 -5.75 -22.77
N VAL A 202 5.01 -6.74 -23.65
CA VAL A 202 5.56 -8.09 -23.44
C VAL A 202 7.08 -8.04 -23.36
N ASP A 203 7.72 -7.35 -24.30
CA ASP A 203 9.18 -7.22 -24.35
C ASP A 203 9.73 -6.43 -23.14
N TYR A 204 9.05 -5.36 -22.75
CA TYR A 204 9.34 -4.63 -21.53
C TYR A 204 9.28 -5.56 -20.31
N GLY A 205 8.16 -6.27 -20.12
CA GLY A 205 8.00 -7.19 -18.99
C GLY A 205 9.04 -8.31 -18.96
N TYR A 206 9.41 -8.85 -20.13
CA TYR A 206 10.37 -9.95 -20.24
C TYR A 206 11.80 -9.46 -20.00
N GLY A 207 12.14 -8.27 -20.50
CA GLY A 207 13.43 -7.62 -20.27
C GLY A 207 13.70 -7.28 -18.81
N PHE A 208 12.66 -7.21 -17.95
CA PHE A 208 12.77 -7.01 -16.52
C PHE A 208 12.89 -8.32 -15.70
N PHE A 209 12.86 -9.49 -16.33
CA PHE A 209 12.97 -10.76 -15.60
C PHE A 209 14.22 -10.81 -14.73
N GLU A 210 14.02 -11.21 -13.46
CA GLU A 210 15.07 -11.35 -12.43
C GLU A 210 15.74 -10.03 -12.02
N LYS A 211 15.39 -8.92 -12.65
CA LYS A 211 15.88 -7.59 -12.31
C LYS A 211 15.06 -6.97 -11.17
N GLN A 212 15.74 -6.12 -10.42
CA GLN A 212 15.16 -5.34 -9.34
C GLN A 212 14.59 -4.03 -9.90
N ILE A 213 13.36 -3.72 -9.51
CA ILE A 213 12.69 -2.46 -9.82
C ILE A 213 12.60 -1.65 -8.52
N PRO A 214 13.34 -0.54 -8.42
CA PRO A 214 13.22 0.40 -7.31
C PRO A 214 11.94 1.23 -7.43
N VAL A 215 11.57 1.91 -6.33
CA VAL A 215 10.29 2.65 -6.25
C VAL A 215 10.29 3.94 -7.10
N ASP A 216 11.46 4.57 -7.26
CA ASP A 216 11.70 5.77 -8.09
C ASP A 216 11.46 5.53 -9.59
N ALA A 217 11.60 4.28 -10.05
CA ALA A 217 11.28 3.90 -11.42
C ALA A 217 9.75 3.83 -11.69
N VAL A 218 8.92 3.81 -10.64
CA VAL A 218 7.45 3.66 -10.76
C VAL A 218 6.69 4.94 -10.39
N PHE A 219 7.18 5.64 -9.36
CA PHE A 219 6.56 6.84 -8.83
C PHE A 219 7.54 8.00 -8.79
N GLN A 220 7.01 9.20 -8.97
CA GLN A 220 7.78 10.43 -8.92
C GLN A 220 7.48 11.23 -7.65
N LYS A 221 8.40 12.14 -7.27
CA LYS A 221 8.14 13.12 -6.23
C LYS A 221 6.95 13.99 -6.64
N ASP A 222 6.15 14.42 -5.67
CA ASP A 222 4.97 15.28 -5.85
C ASP A 222 3.80 14.68 -6.62
N GLU A 223 3.91 13.42 -7.07
CA GLU A 223 2.82 12.68 -7.68
C GLU A 223 1.72 12.33 -6.66
N MET A 224 0.47 12.25 -7.14
CA MET A 224 -0.67 11.76 -6.37
C MET A 224 -0.89 10.27 -6.62
N ILE A 225 -0.81 9.49 -5.54
CA ILE A 225 -1.00 8.04 -5.55
C ILE A 225 -2.21 7.61 -4.73
N ASP A 226 -2.71 6.42 -5.05
CA ASP A 226 -3.74 5.73 -4.29
C ASP A 226 -3.11 4.61 -3.46
N ILE A 227 -3.52 4.51 -2.20
CA ILE A 227 -3.04 3.49 -1.27
C ILE A 227 -4.14 2.50 -1.02
N ILE A 228 -3.86 1.24 -1.34
CA ILE A 228 -4.77 0.13 -1.20
C ILE A 228 -4.25 -0.81 -0.11
N GLY A 229 -5.10 -1.13 0.84
CA GLY A 229 -4.70 -2.01 1.92
C GLY A 229 -5.84 -2.44 2.82
N VAL A 230 -5.47 -3.20 3.85
CA VAL A 230 -6.41 -3.68 4.86
C VAL A 230 -6.25 -2.86 6.13
N THR A 231 -7.35 -2.33 6.67
CA THR A 231 -7.36 -1.50 7.88
C THR A 231 -6.97 -2.28 9.14
N LYS A 232 -6.51 -1.59 10.20
CA LYS A 232 -6.22 -2.24 11.50
C LYS A 232 -7.47 -2.99 11.98
N GLY A 233 -7.29 -4.24 12.39
CA GLY A 233 -8.39 -5.04 12.95
C GLY A 233 -8.74 -4.55 14.35
N LYS A 234 -10.03 -4.41 14.65
CA LYS A 234 -10.55 -4.05 15.97
C LYS A 234 -11.40 -5.16 16.61
N GLY A 235 -11.69 -6.22 15.85
CA GLY A 235 -12.50 -7.35 16.34
C GLY A 235 -14.00 -7.07 16.24
N TYR A 236 -14.77 -7.67 17.14
CA TYR A 236 -16.22 -7.45 17.25
C TYR A 236 -16.48 -6.17 18.03
N GLU A 237 -17.20 -5.22 17.44
CA GLU A 237 -17.45 -3.89 17.99
C GLU A 237 -18.94 -3.57 18.00
N GLY A 238 -19.35 -2.76 18.98
CA GLY A 238 -20.74 -2.31 19.14
C GLY A 238 -21.18 -1.34 18.04
N VAL A 239 -22.48 -1.05 17.99
CA VAL A 239 -23.07 -0.15 16.97
C VAL A 239 -22.50 1.27 17.01
N VAL A 240 -22.14 1.77 18.19
CA VAL A 240 -21.61 3.12 18.39
C VAL A 240 -20.26 3.29 17.70
N THR A 241 -19.29 2.41 17.98
CA THR A 241 -17.93 2.48 17.40
C THR A 241 -17.89 1.97 15.96
N ARG A 242 -18.74 1.00 15.61
CA ARG A 242 -18.82 0.47 14.25
C ARG A 242 -19.47 1.48 13.32
N TRP A 243 -20.65 2.01 13.64
CA TRP A 243 -21.46 2.83 12.73
C TRP A 243 -21.48 4.32 13.05
N GLY A 244 -20.98 4.74 14.21
CA GLY A 244 -21.00 6.14 14.63
C GLY A 244 -22.37 6.61 15.13
N VAL A 245 -23.23 5.68 15.58
CA VAL A 245 -24.55 6.01 16.12
C VAL A 245 -24.40 6.64 17.50
N THR A 246 -25.19 7.66 17.77
CA THR A 246 -25.26 8.31 19.09
C THR A 246 -25.67 7.30 20.17
N ARG A 247 -25.12 7.45 21.38
CA ARG A 247 -25.54 6.68 22.55
C ARG A 247 -26.96 7.10 22.95
N LEU A 248 -27.73 6.18 23.52
CA LEU A 248 -29.03 6.54 24.09
C LEU A 248 -28.85 7.43 25.34
N PRO A 249 -29.91 8.12 25.80
CA PRO A 249 -29.86 8.90 27.04
C PRO A 249 -29.53 8.04 28.28
N ARG A 250 -28.94 8.64 29.32
CA ARG A 250 -28.41 7.92 30.50
C ARG A 250 -29.45 6.99 31.16
N LYS A 251 -30.70 7.42 31.29
CA LYS A 251 -31.79 6.70 31.99
C LYS A 251 -32.51 5.67 31.10
N THR A 252 -31.78 4.93 30.27
CA THR A 252 -32.37 3.85 29.46
C THR A 252 -32.26 2.50 30.14
N HIS A 253 -33.36 1.75 30.17
CA HIS A 253 -33.36 0.37 30.63
C HIS A 253 -32.71 -0.58 29.59
N ARG A 254 -31.99 -1.60 30.09
CA ARG A 254 -31.32 -2.64 29.27
C ARG A 254 -30.30 -2.09 28.25
N GLY A 255 -29.47 -1.14 28.69
CA GLY A 255 -28.24 -0.75 28.00
C GLY A 255 -28.31 0.53 27.16
N LEU A 256 -27.17 1.22 27.13
CA LEU A 256 -27.00 2.56 26.55
C LEU A 256 -26.48 2.57 25.11
N ARG A 257 -25.63 1.59 24.76
CA ARG A 257 -24.86 1.56 23.50
C ARG A 257 -25.52 0.67 22.44
N LYS A 258 -26.78 0.96 22.14
CA LYS A 258 -27.61 0.21 21.18
C LYS A 258 -28.36 1.16 20.25
N VAL A 259 -28.84 0.62 19.13
CA VAL A 259 -29.87 1.27 18.32
C VAL A 259 -31.22 0.94 18.94
N ALA A 260 -32.06 1.95 19.21
CA ALA A 260 -33.34 1.74 19.88
C ALA A 260 -34.34 0.96 19.01
N CYS A 261 -34.63 1.47 17.81
CA CYS A 261 -35.53 0.85 16.84
C CYS A 261 -34.74 0.30 15.64
N ILE A 262 -34.91 -0.99 15.33
CA ILE A 262 -34.20 -1.68 14.24
C ILE A 262 -35.05 -1.90 12.98
N GLY A 263 -36.26 -1.36 12.94
CA GLY A 263 -37.20 -1.50 11.83
C GLY A 263 -38.63 -1.17 12.26
N ALA A 264 -39.47 -0.84 11.29
CA ALA A 264 -40.93 -0.78 11.49
C ALA A 264 -41.52 -2.20 11.59
N TRP A 265 -42.79 -2.30 11.97
CA TRP A 265 -43.50 -3.59 11.97
C TRP A 265 -43.59 -4.18 10.56
N HIS A 266 -44.03 -3.37 9.60
CA HIS A 266 -44.06 -3.70 8.18
C HIS A 266 -42.98 -2.88 7.46
N PRO A 267 -42.01 -3.51 6.76
CA PRO A 267 -41.86 -4.93 6.47
C PRO A 267 -41.34 -5.77 7.65
N ALA A 268 -41.80 -7.02 7.77
CA ALA A 268 -41.44 -7.96 8.84
C ALA A 268 -40.03 -8.56 8.71
N ARG A 269 -39.02 -7.71 8.43
CA ARG A 269 -37.61 -8.08 8.35
C ARG A 269 -36.72 -6.91 8.73
N VAL A 270 -35.60 -7.20 9.38
CA VAL A 270 -34.58 -6.18 9.67
C VAL A 270 -33.85 -5.84 8.38
N SER A 271 -33.84 -4.57 8.00
CA SER A 271 -33.13 -4.12 6.79
C SER A 271 -31.62 -4.24 6.95
N TYR A 272 -30.91 -4.62 5.88
CA TYR A 272 -29.45 -4.68 5.83
C TYR A 272 -28.79 -3.32 6.05
N THR A 273 -29.56 -2.24 5.86
CA THR A 273 -29.12 -0.87 6.10
C THR A 273 -29.17 -0.50 7.58
N VAL A 274 -29.73 -1.30 8.47
CA VAL A 274 -29.80 -0.98 9.89
C VAL A 274 -28.42 -1.19 10.53
N ALA A 275 -27.98 -0.20 11.33
CA ALA A 275 -26.73 -0.28 12.04
C ALA A 275 -26.76 -1.40 13.09
N ARG A 276 -25.95 -2.44 12.91
CA ARG A 276 -25.81 -3.57 13.86
C ARG A 276 -24.36 -3.72 14.32
N ALA A 277 -24.17 -4.32 15.50
CA ALA A 277 -22.84 -4.68 16.00
C ALA A 277 -22.20 -5.75 15.10
N GLY A 278 -20.88 -5.92 15.19
CA GLY A 278 -20.17 -6.92 14.39
C GLY A 278 -18.71 -6.55 14.16
N GLN A 279 -18.08 -7.26 13.21
CA GLN A 279 -16.69 -7.00 12.84
C GLN A 279 -16.46 -5.52 12.47
N ASN A 280 -15.41 -4.94 13.04
CA ASN A 280 -14.89 -3.64 12.66
C ASN A 280 -13.37 -3.69 12.46
N GLY A 281 -12.90 -2.95 11.46
CA GLY A 281 -11.51 -3.03 11.02
C GLY A 281 -11.18 -4.35 10.32
N TYR A 282 -9.97 -4.42 9.78
CA TYR A 282 -9.57 -5.49 8.86
C TYR A 282 -10.41 -5.53 7.58
N HIS A 283 -10.81 -4.35 7.09
CA HIS A 283 -11.54 -4.20 5.83
C HIS A 283 -10.59 -3.75 4.73
N HIS A 284 -10.83 -4.18 3.50
CA HIS A 284 -10.13 -3.67 2.33
C HIS A 284 -10.58 -2.24 2.02
N ARG A 285 -9.65 -1.29 1.91
CA ARG A 285 -9.92 0.12 1.63
C ARG A 285 -8.89 0.68 0.66
N THR A 286 -9.32 1.69 -0.06
CA THR A 286 -8.48 2.53 -0.92
C THR A 286 -8.55 3.94 -0.37
N GLU A 287 -7.42 4.47 0.05
CA GLU A 287 -7.26 5.91 0.33
C GLU A 287 -6.69 6.54 -0.93
N MET A 288 -7.48 7.40 -1.57
CA MET A 288 -7.11 8.03 -2.83
C MET A 288 -6.33 9.33 -2.61
N ASN A 289 -5.62 9.80 -3.65
CA ASN A 289 -5.06 11.15 -3.72
C ASN A 289 -4.10 11.48 -2.57
N LYS A 290 -3.18 10.55 -2.27
CA LYS A 290 -2.09 10.74 -1.31
C LYS A 290 -0.89 11.27 -2.06
N LYS A 291 -0.45 12.48 -1.68
CA LYS A 291 0.71 13.10 -2.28
C LYS A 291 2.01 12.49 -1.75
N ILE A 292 2.95 12.24 -2.64
CA ILE A 292 4.32 11.84 -2.30
C ILE A 292 5.11 13.11 -1.99
N TYR A 293 5.65 13.22 -0.78
CA TYR A 293 6.45 14.38 -0.36
C TYR A 293 7.95 14.14 -0.52
N LYS A 294 8.39 12.91 -0.32
CA LYS A 294 9.79 12.53 -0.48
C LYS A 294 9.88 11.05 -0.89
N LEU A 295 10.81 10.78 -1.80
CA LEU A 295 11.32 9.44 -2.09
C LEU A 295 12.75 9.41 -1.57
N GLY A 296 13.03 8.57 -0.58
CA GLY A 296 14.37 8.37 -0.07
C GLY A 296 14.95 7.11 -0.63
N LYS A 297 16.09 7.21 -1.32
CA LYS A 297 16.76 6.10 -1.97
C LYS A 297 18.10 5.82 -1.32
N VAL A 298 18.34 4.57 -0.95
CA VAL A 298 19.59 4.14 -0.29
C VAL A 298 20.80 4.57 -1.13
N ASP A 299 21.89 4.93 -0.44
CA ASP A 299 23.14 5.44 -1.03
C ASP A 299 23.01 6.79 -1.77
N GLN A 300 21.88 7.49 -1.61
CA GLN A 300 21.70 8.87 -2.06
C GLN A 300 21.41 9.79 -0.88
N GLU A 301 21.77 11.06 -1.01
CA GLU A 301 21.46 12.10 -0.01
C GLU A 301 19.95 12.20 0.26
N SER A 302 19.12 11.86 -0.74
CA SER A 302 17.67 11.79 -0.64
C SER A 302 17.17 10.81 0.43
N HIS A 303 17.95 9.79 0.81
CA HIS A 303 17.60 8.87 1.90
C HIS A 303 17.55 9.59 3.25
N SER A 304 18.51 10.47 3.50
CA SER A 304 18.58 11.19 4.77
C SER A 304 17.31 12.02 5.00
N ALA A 305 16.98 12.29 6.25
CA ALA A 305 15.89 13.21 6.62
C ALA A 305 16.37 14.67 6.70
N ILE A 306 17.48 14.99 6.04
CA ILE A 306 18.02 16.35 5.93
C ILE A 306 17.16 17.14 4.94
N THR A 307 17.00 18.42 5.26
CA THR A 307 16.39 19.46 4.42
C THR A 307 17.39 20.61 4.28
N GLU A 308 17.18 21.52 3.33
CA GLU A 308 18.07 22.68 3.09
C GLU A 308 18.27 23.57 4.34
N PHE A 309 17.35 23.51 5.31
CA PHE A 309 17.37 24.32 6.52
C PHE A 309 17.98 23.59 7.73
N ASP A 310 18.16 22.27 7.64
CA ASP A 310 18.71 21.46 8.72
C ASP A 310 20.24 21.55 8.74
N ARG A 311 20.81 21.87 9.91
CA ARG A 311 22.27 21.90 10.12
C ARG A 311 22.86 20.56 10.54
N THR A 312 22.00 19.62 10.96
CA THR A 312 22.41 18.33 11.51
C THR A 312 22.02 17.21 10.58
N GLU A 313 22.97 16.30 10.35
CA GLU A 313 22.69 15.07 9.61
C GLU A 313 21.80 14.16 10.46
N LYS A 314 20.68 13.74 9.86
CA LYS A 314 19.71 12.86 10.50
C LYS A 314 19.09 11.91 9.48
N ASP A 315 18.83 10.69 9.92
CA ASP A 315 18.12 9.68 9.13
C ASP A 315 16.60 9.79 9.36
N ILE A 316 15.79 9.26 8.42
CA ILE A 316 14.33 9.21 8.55
C ILE A 316 13.87 8.37 9.75
N THR A 317 14.71 7.44 10.20
CA THR A 317 14.45 6.64 11.38
C THR A 317 14.52 7.53 12.62
N PRO A 318 13.42 7.68 13.39
CA PRO A 318 13.45 8.48 14.60
C PRO A 318 14.35 7.85 15.67
N MET A 319 14.78 8.64 16.65
CA MET A 319 15.56 8.14 17.78
C MET A 319 14.89 6.92 18.45
N GLY A 320 15.64 5.82 18.58
CA GLY A 320 15.13 4.54 19.10
C GLY A 320 14.34 3.70 18.09
N GLY A 321 14.22 4.15 16.84
CA GLY A 321 13.47 3.49 15.78
C GLY A 321 11.97 3.78 15.78
N PHE A 322 11.29 3.43 14.70
CA PHE A 322 9.83 3.51 14.67
C PHE A 322 9.22 2.48 15.63
N ALA A 323 8.32 2.94 16.50
CA ALA A 323 7.79 2.08 17.55
C ALA A 323 7.12 0.81 17.03
N HIS A 324 7.53 -0.35 17.54
CA HIS A 324 7.13 -1.69 17.07
C HIS A 324 7.45 -2.02 15.60
N TYR A 325 8.23 -1.20 14.89
CA TYR A 325 8.71 -1.47 13.54
C TYR A 325 10.22 -1.74 13.53
N GLY A 326 10.99 -0.79 14.06
CA GLY A 326 12.45 -0.79 14.03
C GLY A 326 12.99 0.34 13.14
N VAL A 327 14.17 0.11 12.58
CA VAL A 327 14.89 1.04 11.71
C VAL A 327 14.43 0.85 10.26
N VAL A 328 14.29 1.95 9.52
CA VAL A 328 14.07 1.94 8.07
C VAL A 328 15.44 1.95 7.40
N LYS A 329 15.74 0.95 6.57
CA LYS A 329 17.06 0.82 5.93
C LYS A 329 17.00 0.80 4.43
N ASP A 330 15.93 0.24 3.86
CA ASP A 330 15.72 0.24 2.42
C ASP A 330 15.16 1.61 1.97
N ASP A 331 14.91 1.74 0.66
CA ASP A 331 14.21 2.89 0.08
C ASP A 331 12.88 3.11 0.80
N TYR A 332 12.46 4.36 0.92
CA TYR A 332 11.18 4.70 1.51
C TYR A 332 10.45 5.77 0.74
N LEU A 333 9.15 5.81 0.99
CA LEU A 333 8.24 6.78 0.43
C LEU A 333 7.50 7.48 1.58
N MET A 334 7.61 8.81 1.59
CA MET A 334 6.91 9.67 2.53
C MET A 334 5.63 10.20 1.88
N ILE A 335 4.49 9.80 2.41
CA ILE A 335 3.17 10.23 1.94
C ILE A 335 2.50 11.20 2.89
N LYS A 336 1.66 12.08 2.32
CA LYS A 336 0.78 12.96 3.08
C LYS A 336 -0.20 12.18 3.95
N GLY A 337 -0.24 12.52 5.24
CA GLY A 337 -1.27 12.11 6.17
C GLY A 337 -1.19 10.65 6.61
N CYS A 338 -2.34 10.13 7.03
CA CYS A 338 -2.47 8.74 7.46
C CYS A 338 -2.45 7.76 6.29
N CYS A 339 -2.28 6.49 6.62
CA CYS A 339 -2.33 5.36 5.70
C CYS A 339 -3.04 4.18 6.35
N VAL A 340 -3.75 3.38 5.56
CA VAL A 340 -4.47 2.20 6.03
C VAL A 340 -3.56 1.19 6.72
N GLY A 341 -4.08 0.57 7.77
CA GLY A 341 -3.41 -0.54 8.45
C GLY A 341 -2.46 -0.13 9.58
N PRO A 342 -2.06 -1.11 10.43
CA PRO A 342 -1.03 -0.92 11.44
C PRO A 342 0.37 -0.90 10.79
N LYS A 343 1.38 -0.61 11.61
CA LYS A 343 2.79 -0.78 11.25
C LYS A 343 3.08 -2.24 10.85
N LYS A 344 4.14 -2.47 10.07
CA LYS A 344 4.54 -3.78 9.51
C LYS A 344 3.55 -4.39 8.51
N ARG A 345 2.48 -3.67 8.16
CA ARG A 345 1.51 -4.14 7.17
C ARG A 345 1.95 -3.73 5.78
N VAL A 346 1.88 -4.70 4.88
CA VAL A 346 1.98 -4.47 3.43
C VAL A 346 0.82 -3.62 2.94
N VAL A 347 1.15 -2.61 2.16
CA VAL A 347 0.23 -1.70 1.46
C VAL A 347 0.61 -1.67 0.00
N THR A 348 -0.40 -1.62 -0.86
CA THR A 348 -0.20 -1.51 -2.30
C THR A 348 -0.34 -0.05 -2.69
N LEU A 349 0.71 0.48 -3.28
CA LEU A 349 0.74 1.81 -3.85
C LEU A 349 0.36 1.68 -5.31
N ARG A 350 -0.57 2.49 -5.79
CA ARG A 350 -1.00 2.51 -7.19
C ARG A 350 -1.01 3.95 -7.66
N GLN A 351 -0.65 4.18 -8.92
CA GLN A 351 -0.91 5.47 -9.55
C GLN A 351 -2.40 5.80 -9.46
N SER A 352 -2.72 7.09 -9.41
CA SER A 352 -4.12 7.54 -9.37
C SER A 352 -4.89 7.03 -10.61
N LEU A 353 -6.14 6.62 -10.41
CA LEU A 353 -6.97 6.12 -11.53
C LEU A 353 -7.32 7.22 -12.53
N VAL A 354 -7.47 8.44 -12.02
CA VAL A 354 -7.89 9.61 -12.77
C VAL A 354 -6.75 10.61 -12.69
N PRO A 355 -6.32 11.19 -13.83
CA PRO A 355 -5.28 12.22 -13.83
C PRO A 355 -5.70 13.38 -12.92
N GLN A 356 -4.82 13.78 -12.00
CA GLN A 356 -5.10 14.84 -11.05
C GLN A 356 -4.59 16.18 -11.61
N THR A 357 -5.52 17.11 -11.88
CA THR A 357 -5.21 18.44 -12.43
C THR A 357 -5.45 19.57 -11.42
N SER A 358 -5.90 19.24 -10.20
CA SER A 358 -6.16 20.24 -9.17
C SER A 358 -4.86 20.94 -8.74
N ARG A 359 -4.96 22.22 -8.36
CA ARG A 359 -3.81 23.02 -7.86
C ARG A 359 -3.06 22.32 -6.71
N VAL A 360 -3.78 21.67 -5.80
CA VAL A 360 -3.17 20.91 -4.69
C VAL A 360 -2.38 19.69 -5.18
N ALA A 361 -2.84 19.04 -6.25
CA ALA A 361 -2.14 17.91 -6.85
C ALA A 361 -0.87 18.35 -7.59
N LEU A 362 -0.87 19.54 -8.20
CA LEU A 362 0.27 20.07 -8.96
C LEU A 362 1.27 20.88 -8.11
N GLU A 363 0.93 21.20 -6.86
CA GLU A 363 1.79 21.95 -5.92
C GLU A 363 3.16 21.25 -5.69
N GLU A 364 4.28 21.89 -5.98
CA GLU A 364 5.58 21.31 -5.64
C GLU A 364 5.80 21.36 -4.11
N ILE A 365 6.29 20.27 -3.51
CA ILE A 365 6.51 20.21 -2.06
C ILE A 365 7.98 20.48 -1.72
N LYS A 366 8.18 21.60 -1.02
CA LYS A 366 9.45 21.99 -0.41
C LYS A 366 9.39 21.73 1.10
N LEU A 367 10.18 20.75 1.56
CA LEU A 367 10.25 20.37 2.97
C LEU A 367 11.22 21.28 3.70
N LYS A 368 10.79 21.84 4.84
CA LYS A 368 11.63 22.66 5.71
C LYS A 368 12.18 21.92 6.92
N PHE A 369 11.46 20.90 7.37
CA PHE A 369 11.87 20.10 8.52
C PHE A 369 11.19 18.75 8.49
N ILE A 370 11.93 17.72 8.88
CA ILE A 370 11.40 16.38 9.16
C ILE A 370 11.70 16.06 10.62
N ASP A 371 10.67 15.73 11.38
CA ASP A 371 10.82 15.37 12.78
C ASP A 371 11.30 13.92 12.94
N THR A 372 12.47 13.75 13.53
CA THR A 372 13.12 12.47 13.82
C THR A 372 13.23 12.22 15.33
N SER A 373 12.52 13.02 16.13
CA SER A 373 12.42 12.80 17.57
C SER A 373 11.85 11.42 17.94
N SER A 374 12.25 10.90 19.10
CA SER A 374 11.73 9.62 19.60
C SER A 374 10.21 9.61 19.63
N LYS A 375 9.64 8.57 19.00
CA LYS A 375 8.19 8.28 19.01
C LYS A 375 7.80 7.31 20.13
N PHE A 376 8.76 6.95 20.98
CA PHE A 376 8.52 6.26 22.25
C PHE A 376 8.48 7.32 23.36
N GLY A 377 7.28 7.72 23.77
CA GLY A 377 7.08 8.83 24.69
C GLY A 377 7.15 10.20 23.98
N HIS A 378 7.72 11.20 24.67
CA HIS A 378 7.83 12.57 24.18
C HIS A 378 9.31 12.90 23.88
N GLY A 379 9.74 12.69 22.64
CA GLY A 379 11.10 13.04 22.20
C GLY A 379 11.28 14.57 22.11
N ARG A 380 12.36 15.08 22.71
CA ARG A 380 12.73 16.51 22.67
C ARG A 380 13.90 16.84 21.74
N PHE A 381 14.65 15.82 21.33
CA PHE A 381 15.85 15.94 20.51
C PHE A 381 15.64 15.24 19.17
N GLN A 382 16.30 15.73 18.12
CA GLN A 382 16.23 15.17 16.78
C GLN A 382 17.30 14.10 16.53
N THR A 383 18.47 14.26 17.15
CA THR A 383 19.59 13.32 17.05
C THR A 383 20.09 12.86 18.41
N THR A 384 20.74 11.69 18.44
CA THR A 384 21.40 11.17 19.65
C THR A 384 22.56 12.04 20.09
N GLN A 385 23.28 12.65 19.15
CA GLN A 385 24.37 13.59 19.42
C GLN A 385 23.86 14.88 20.08
N GLU A 386 22.75 15.44 19.58
CA GLU A 386 22.09 16.60 20.19
C GLU A 386 21.68 16.29 21.64
N LYS A 387 21.06 15.14 21.88
CA LYS A 387 20.70 14.68 23.23
C LYS A 387 21.91 14.53 24.14
N ALA A 388 22.99 13.91 23.65
CA ALA A 388 24.21 13.71 24.43
C ALA A 388 24.90 15.03 24.76
N LYS A 389 24.95 15.97 23.81
CA LYS A 389 25.49 17.32 24.01
C LYS A 389 24.67 18.11 25.04
N PHE A 390 23.35 17.98 25.02
CA PHE A 390 22.46 18.66 25.96
C PHE A 390 22.64 18.17 27.40
N TYR A 391 22.67 16.85 27.62
CA TYR A 391 22.76 16.28 28.97
C TYR A 391 24.19 16.15 29.50
N GLY A 392 25.21 16.22 28.63
CA GLY A 392 26.60 16.00 29.00
C GLY A 392 26.87 14.56 29.43
N ARG A 393 27.87 14.37 30.30
CA ARG A 393 28.28 13.05 30.79
C ARG A 393 27.28 12.54 31.82
N LEU A 394 26.56 11.48 31.46
CA LEU A 394 25.63 10.78 32.34
C LEU A 394 26.27 9.52 32.94
N LYS A 395 25.70 9.03 34.05
CA LYS A 395 26.04 7.70 34.58
C LYS A 395 25.55 6.64 33.59
N ALA A 396 26.44 5.72 33.23
CA ALA A 396 26.17 4.65 32.27
C ALA A 396 25.07 3.69 32.75
#